data_AF-A0A8T2S7Z9-F1
#
_entry.id   AF-A0A8T2S7Z9-F1
#
_cell.length_a   1.000
_cell.length_b   1.000
_cell.length_c   1.000
_cell.angle_alpha   90.00
_cell.angle_beta   90.00
_cell.angle_gamma   90.00
#
_symmetry.space_group_name_H-M   'P 1'
#
loop_
_entity.id
_entity.type
_entity.pdbx_description
1 polymer ?
#
loop_
_entity_poly.entity_id
_entity_poly.type
_entity_poly.pdbx_seq_one_letter_code
_entity_poly.pdbx_strand_id
1 'polypeptide(L)'
;METLANVATSVPFIYIGLQAPRKDMANKMYADSIIGIGVASSLYHTSRGEIRRVFRWGDHVMISASTLCLTRALWKQRRKVSAKEIRPNGLIVASTLLLPFKPSVVTAVHIGLSEASFYREMSKKEKEGNKRLTRIHALSSILGPALFVVDGFLPEVPFIHAAWHLVAAISVATYTKLLH
;
A
#
# COMPACT_ATOMS: atom_id res chain seq x y z
N MET A 1 22.39 -11.59 -6.00
CA MET A 1 21.65 -11.93 -4.76
C MET A 1 20.58 -10.88 -4.45
N GLU A 2 20.92 -9.60 -4.41
CA GLU A 2 19.98 -8.53 -4.08
C GLU A 2 18.77 -8.42 -5.04
N THR A 3 18.97 -8.52 -6.35
CA THR A 3 17.86 -8.54 -7.32
C THR A 3 16.88 -9.68 -7.06
N LEU A 4 17.39 -10.87 -6.73
CA LEU A 4 16.55 -12.03 -6.42
C LEU A 4 15.78 -11.81 -5.12
N ALA A 5 16.43 -11.21 -4.11
CA ALA A 5 15.77 -10.85 -2.86
C ALA A 5 14.63 -9.84 -3.09
N ASN A 6 14.87 -8.77 -3.85
CA ASN A 6 13.86 -7.74 -4.14
C ASN A 6 12.66 -8.30 -4.93
N VAL A 7 12.90 -9.22 -5.87
CA VAL A 7 11.83 -9.93 -6.58
C VAL A 7 11.08 -10.88 -5.63
N ALA A 8 11.80 -11.65 -4.81
CA ALA A 8 11.18 -12.55 -3.84
C ALA A 8 10.30 -11.81 -2.83
N THR A 9 10.75 -10.64 -2.36
CA THR A 9 9.98 -9.79 -1.43
C THR A 9 8.83 -9.04 -2.11
N SER A 10 8.66 -9.16 -3.43
CA SER A 10 7.47 -8.68 -4.16
C SER A 10 6.31 -9.69 -4.13
N VAL A 11 6.60 -10.99 -3.95
CA VAL A 11 5.60 -12.07 -3.92
C VAL A 11 4.55 -11.91 -2.81
N PRO A 12 4.89 -11.45 -1.58
CA PRO A 12 3.91 -11.20 -0.55
C PRO A 12 2.76 -10.28 -0.98
N PHE A 13 3.02 -9.25 -1.80
CA PHE A 13 1.97 -8.37 -2.30
C PHE A 13 0.97 -9.12 -3.18
N ILE A 14 1.45 -9.97 -4.09
CA ILE A 14 0.58 -10.82 -4.92
C ILE A 14 -0.29 -11.70 -4.02
N TYR A 15 0.31 -12.37 -3.04
CA TYR A 15 -0.41 -13.22 -2.10
C TYR A 15 -1.47 -12.45 -1.31
N ILE A 16 -1.14 -11.26 -0.79
CA ILE A 16 -2.09 -10.41 -0.05
C ILE A 16 -3.25 -9.98 -0.96
N GLY A 17 -2.97 -9.59 -2.21
CA GLY A 17 -4.01 -9.20 -3.17
C GLY A 17 -4.92 -10.35 -3.60
N LEU A 18 -4.42 -11.59 -3.63
CA LEU A 18 -5.23 -12.78 -3.85
C LEU A 18 -6.16 -13.07 -2.65
N GLN A 19 -5.69 -12.83 -1.42
CA GLN A 19 -6.45 -13.01 -0.18
C GLN A 19 -7.34 -11.81 0.18
N ALA A 20 -7.23 -10.70 -0.55
CA ALA A 20 -8.01 -9.49 -0.26
C ALA A 20 -9.49 -9.69 -0.61
N PRO A 21 -10.41 -9.08 0.16
CA PRO A 21 -11.84 -9.27 -0.05
C PRO A 21 -12.28 -8.74 -1.42
N ARG A 22 -13.16 -9.47 -2.12
CA ARG A 22 -13.68 -9.10 -3.46
C ARG A 22 -15.18 -8.79 -3.48
N LYS A 23 -15.72 -8.39 -2.32
CA LYS A 23 -17.16 -8.20 -2.03
C LYS A 23 -17.83 -7.12 -2.87
N ASP A 24 -17.08 -6.11 -3.32
CA ASP A 24 -17.59 -5.05 -4.18
C ASP A 24 -16.48 -4.42 -5.04
N MET A 25 -16.85 -3.55 -5.99
CA MET A 25 -15.90 -2.96 -6.94
C MET A 25 -14.71 -2.24 -6.29
N ALA A 26 -14.90 -1.53 -5.16
CA ALA A 26 -13.80 -0.83 -4.52
C ALA A 26 -12.79 -1.81 -3.92
N ASN A 27 -13.29 -2.88 -3.30
CA ASN A 27 -12.42 -3.91 -2.74
C ASN A 27 -11.75 -4.75 -3.84
N LYS A 28 -12.44 -5.02 -4.96
CA LYS A 28 -11.86 -5.68 -6.14
C LYS A 28 -10.72 -4.84 -6.74
N MET A 29 -10.93 -3.55 -6.97
CA MET A 29 -9.90 -2.65 -7.48
C MET A 29 -8.68 -2.59 -6.55
N TYR A 30 -8.89 -2.54 -5.23
CA TYR A 30 -7.82 -2.62 -4.26
C TYR A 30 -7.07 -3.96 -4.29
N ALA A 31 -7.79 -5.08 -4.32
CA ALA A 31 -7.19 -6.42 -4.40
C ALA A 31 -6.30 -6.55 -5.65
N ASP A 32 -6.81 -6.14 -6.80
CA ASP A 32 -6.10 -6.20 -8.07
C ASP A 32 -4.93 -5.20 -8.12
N SER A 33 -5.04 -4.03 -7.51
CA SER A 33 -3.94 -3.06 -7.45
C SER A 33 -2.77 -3.53 -6.59
N ILE A 34 -3.00 -4.30 -5.51
CA ILE A 34 -1.91 -4.90 -4.73
C ILE A 34 -1.19 -5.99 -5.55
N ILE A 35 -1.93 -6.82 -6.28
CA ILE A 35 -1.32 -7.78 -7.23
C ILE A 35 -0.47 -7.00 -8.25
N GLY A 36 -1.01 -5.88 -8.75
CA GLY A 36 -0.32 -4.93 -9.61
C GLY A 36 1.01 -4.46 -9.02
N ILE A 37 1.07 -4.11 -7.73
CA ILE A 37 2.34 -3.73 -7.06
C ILE A 37 3.37 -4.86 -7.20
N GLY A 38 2.99 -6.09 -6.83
CA GLY A 38 3.91 -7.22 -6.88
C GLY A 38 4.45 -7.50 -8.29
N VAL A 39 3.59 -7.37 -9.31
CA VAL A 39 3.98 -7.52 -10.72
C VAL A 39 4.88 -6.36 -11.18
N ALA A 40 4.48 -5.12 -10.91
CA ALA A 40 5.23 -3.93 -11.33
C ALA A 40 6.62 -3.87 -10.67
N SER A 41 6.70 -4.18 -9.38
CA SER A 41 7.95 -4.24 -8.63
C SER A 41 8.87 -5.34 -9.17
N SER A 42 8.31 -6.53 -9.47
CA SER A 42 9.08 -7.61 -10.10
C SER A 42 9.65 -7.21 -11.47
N LEU A 43 8.85 -6.55 -12.32
CA LEU A 43 9.32 -6.03 -13.62
C LEU A 43 10.41 -4.96 -13.44
N TYR A 44 10.23 -4.05 -12.48
CA TYR A 44 11.24 -3.05 -12.15
C TYR A 44 12.56 -3.68 -11.72
N HIS A 45 12.55 -4.64 -10.78
CA HIS A 45 13.78 -5.26 -10.28
C HIS A 45 14.45 -6.19 -11.28
N THR A 46 13.69 -6.82 -12.19
CA THR A 46 14.26 -7.65 -13.25
C THR A 46 14.78 -6.86 -14.44
N SER A 47 14.29 -5.63 -14.65
CA SER A 47 14.70 -4.77 -15.76
C SER A 47 16.13 -4.22 -15.66
N ARG A 48 16.75 -3.96 -16.82
CA ARG A 48 18.10 -3.38 -16.97
C ARG A 48 18.12 -2.33 -18.07
N GLY A 49 19.19 -1.52 -18.14
CA GLY A 49 19.35 -0.50 -19.19
C GLY A 49 18.28 0.59 -19.13
N GLU A 50 17.93 1.16 -20.28
CA GLU A 50 17.05 2.34 -20.34
C GLU A 50 15.58 2.05 -19.97
N ILE A 51 15.07 0.84 -20.30
CA ILE A 51 13.70 0.45 -19.97
C ILE A 51 13.44 0.40 -18.45
N ARG A 52 14.51 0.24 -17.66
CA ARG A 52 14.45 0.30 -16.20
C ARG A 52 13.84 1.59 -15.67
N ARG A 53 14.06 2.72 -16.34
CA ARG A 53 13.47 4.02 -15.94
C ARG A 53 11.95 3.99 -16.05
N VAL A 54 11.42 3.37 -17.11
CA VAL A 54 9.99 3.23 -17.36
C VAL A 54 9.36 2.28 -16.35
N PHE A 55 9.96 1.12 -16.09
CA PHE A 55 9.45 0.19 -15.08
C PHE A 55 9.53 0.77 -13.66
N ARG A 56 10.57 1.54 -13.33
CA ARG A 56 10.65 2.27 -12.05
C ARG A 56 9.47 3.23 -11.89
N TRP A 57 9.19 4.01 -12.92
CA TRP A 57 8.04 4.92 -12.91
C TRP A 57 6.72 4.14 -12.77
N GLY A 58 6.55 3.06 -13.53
CA GLY A 58 5.36 2.20 -13.46
C GLY A 58 5.13 1.59 -12.07
N ASP A 59 6.20 1.15 -11.41
CA ASP A 59 6.16 0.66 -10.02
C ASP A 59 5.68 1.75 -9.04
N HIS A 60 6.22 2.96 -9.13
CA HIS A 60 5.80 4.08 -8.27
C HIS A 60 4.33 4.46 -8.52
N VAL A 61 3.91 4.53 -9.78
CA VAL A 61 2.51 4.81 -10.14
C VAL A 61 1.58 3.73 -9.61
N MET A 62 1.99 2.46 -9.66
CA MET A 62 1.20 1.34 -9.15
C MET A 62 1.05 1.37 -7.63
N ILE A 63 2.12 1.69 -6.90
CA ILE A 63 2.06 1.93 -5.44
C ILE A 63 1.05 3.04 -5.14
N SER A 64 1.13 4.17 -5.85
CA SER A 64 0.19 5.30 -5.68
C SER A 64 -1.25 4.90 -6.01
N ALA A 65 -1.48 4.21 -7.11
CA ALA A 65 -2.80 3.74 -7.52
C ALA A 65 -3.40 2.80 -6.46
N SER A 66 -2.58 1.93 -5.87
CA SER A 66 -3.01 1.00 -4.83
C SER A 66 -3.38 1.71 -3.54
N THR A 67 -2.61 2.70 -3.09
CA THR A 67 -2.96 3.52 -1.90
C THR A 67 -4.26 4.30 -2.09
N LEU A 68 -4.50 4.81 -3.31
CA LEU A 68 -5.76 5.45 -3.69
C LEU A 68 -6.93 4.44 -3.64
N CYS A 69 -6.75 3.24 -4.20
CA CYS A 69 -7.75 2.18 -4.17
C CYS A 69 -8.06 1.73 -2.73
N LEU A 70 -7.06 1.59 -1.88
CA LEU A 70 -7.21 1.30 -0.45
C LEU A 70 -8.05 2.37 0.25
N THR A 71 -7.71 3.65 0.06
CA THR A 71 -8.47 4.76 0.64
C THR A 71 -9.94 4.69 0.23
N ARG A 72 -10.20 4.44 -1.06
CA ARG A 72 -11.57 4.29 -1.58
C ARG A 72 -12.29 3.09 -0.96
N ALA A 73 -11.63 1.95 -0.78
CA ALA A 73 -12.18 0.75 -0.16
C ALA A 73 -12.55 1.01 1.32
N LEU A 74 -11.62 1.58 2.10
CA LEU A 74 -11.83 1.92 3.51
C LEU A 74 -12.99 2.90 3.69
N TRP A 75 -13.04 3.97 2.90
CA TRP A 75 -14.13 4.94 2.97
C TRP A 75 -15.48 4.35 2.58
N LYS A 76 -15.52 3.44 1.60
CA LYS A 76 -16.75 2.76 1.23
C LYS A 76 -17.24 1.85 2.36
N GLN A 77 -16.36 1.13 3.03
CA GLN A 77 -16.72 0.32 4.19
C GLN A 77 -17.27 1.18 5.33
N ARG A 78 -16.62 2.30 5.65
CA ARG A 78 -17.12 3.21 6.69
C ARG A 78 -18.50 3.77 6.39
N ARG A 79 -18.79 4.09 5.13
CA ARG A 79 -20.13 4.54 4.73
C ARG A 79 -21.24 3.50 4.92
N LYS A 80 -20.91 2.20 4.85
CA LYS A 80 -21.89 1.15 5.19
C LYS A 80 -22.25 1.18 6.68
N VAL A 81 -21.34 1.69 7.53
CA VAL A 81 -21.53 1.81 8.98
C VAL A 81 -22.12 3.16 9.37
N SER A 82 -21.79 4.24 8.65
CA SER A 82 -22.29 5.59 8.93
C SER A 82 -22.57 6.39 7.64
N ALA A 83 -23.85 6.66 7.38
CA ALA A 83 -24.30 7.41 6.21
C ALA A 83 -23.92 8.91 6.22
N LYS A 84 -23.45 9.44 7.37
CA LYS A 84 -23.09 10.85 7.56
C LYS A 84 -21.71 11.22 7.00
N GLU A 85 -20.91 10.25 6.55
CA GLU A 85 -19.57 10.53 6.00
C GLU A 85 -19.63 11.09 4.57
N ILE A 86 -18.97 12.26 4.38
CA ILE A 86 -18.86 12.98 3.11
C ILE A 86 -18.17 12.10 2.05
N ARG A 87 -18.66 12.12 0.80
CA ARG A 87 -18.02 11.47 -0.36
C ARG A 87 -16.88 12.34 -0.89
N PRO A 88 -15.59 11.97 -0.71
CA PRO A 88 -14.49 12.77 -1.23
C PRO A 88 -14.18 12.36 -2.67
N ASN A 89 -15.22 12.20 -3.50
CA ASN A 89 -15.07 11.76 -4.89
C ASN A 89 -14.18 12.72 -5.69
N GLY A 90 -14.25 14.02 -5.40
CA GLY A 90 -13.34 15.01 -5.98
C GLY A 90 -11.87 14.72 -5.70
N LEU A 91 -11.53 14.29 -4.47
CA LEU A 91 -10.15 13.91 -4.14
C LEU A 91 -9.72 12.66 -4.92
N ILE A 92 -10.56 11.63 -4.98
CA ILE A 92 -10.25 10.41 -5.74
C ILE A 92 -10.03 10.72 -7.22
N VAL A 93 -10.87 11.56 -7.82
CA VAL A 93 -10.73 11.99 -9.22
C VAL A 93 -9.45 12.80 -9.41
N ALA A 94 -9.22 13.83 -8.57
CA ALA A 94 -8.03 14.66 -8.64
C ALA A 94 -6.74 13.83 -8.49
N SER A 95 -6.69 12.94 -7.50
CA SER A 95 -5.58 12.02 -7.30
C SER A 95 -5.36 11.09 -8.49
N THR A 96 -6.44 10.57 -9.10
CA THR A 96 -6.34 9.72 -10.29
C THR A 96 -5.72 10.46 -11.47
N LEU A 97 -6.12 11.71 -11.69
CA LEU A 97 -5.54 12.56 -12.74
C LEU A 97 -4.07 12.90 -12.46
N LEU A 98 -3.68 12.96 -11.19
CA LEU A 98 -2.33 13.31 -10.76
C LEU A 98 -1.36 12.11 -10.77
N LEU A 99 -1.85 10.86 -10.79
CA LEU A 99 -1.06 9.63 -10.76
C LEU A 99 0.15 9.62 -11.71
N PRO A 100 0.02 9.92 -13.02
CA PRO A 100 1.15 9.82 -13.94
C PRO A 100 2.21 10.91 -13.74
N PHE A 101 1.85 12.02 -13.09
CA PHE A 101 2.71 13.22 -12.97
C PHE A 101 3.37 13.36 -11.59
N LYS A 102 2.63 13.08 -10.50
CA LYS A 102 3.12 13.22 -9.12
C LYS A 102 2.68 12.04 -8.25
N PRO A 103 3.11 10.80 -8.57
CA PRO A 103 2.74 9.60 -7.82
C PRO A 103 3.08 9.74 -6.32
N SER A 104 4.25 10.26 -5.96
CA SER A 104 4.67 10.40 -4.55
C SER A 104 3.72 11.29 -3.71
N VAL A 105 3.17 12.35 -4.30
CA VAL A 105 2.21 13.23 -3.62
C VAL A 105 0.89 12.48 -3.38
N VAL A 106 0.42 11.75 -4.41
CA VAL A 106 -0.78 10.91 -4.31
C VAL A 106 -0.60 9.86 -3.21
N THR A 107 0.53 9.15 -3.20
CA THR A 107 0.89 8.18 -2.16
C THR A 107 0.87 8.80 -0.77
N ALA A 108 1.55 9.93 -0.56
CA ALA A 108 1.62 10.58 0.75
C ALA A 108 0.23 10.96 1.30
N VAL A 109 -0.60 11.57 0.46
CA VAL A 109 -1.98 11.94 0.83
C VAL A 109 -2.79 10.69 1.19
N HIS A 110 -2.78 9.68 0.33
CA HIS A 110 -3.63 8.50 0.50
C HIS A 110 -3.15 7.56 1.61
N ILE A 111 -1.84 7.50 1.90
CA ILE A 111 -1.32 6.83 3.11
C ILE A 111 -1.84 7.54 4.35
N GLY A 112 -1.70 8.86 4.46
CA GLY A 112 -2.18 9.60 5.63
C GLY A 112 -3.69 9.40 5.90
N LEU A 113 -4.49 9.40 4.82
CA LEU A 113 -5.93 9.12 4.91
C LEU A 113 -6.23 7.67 5.30
N SER A 114 -5.45 6.72 4.81
CA SER A 114 -5.59 5.30 5.15
C SER A 114 -5.22 5.03 6.61
N GLU A 115 -4.12 5.62 7.11
CA GLU A 115 -3.68 5.53 8.51
C GLU A 115 -4.75 6.09 9.45
N ALA A 116 -5.25 7.31 9.17
CA ALA A 116 -6.33 7.91 9.94
C ALA A 116 -7.60 7.04 9.95
N SER A 117 -7.89 6.37 8.82
CA SER A 117 -9.01 5.44 8.72
C SER A 117 -8.78 4.16 9.52
N PHE A 118 -7.56 3.64 9.51
CA PHE A 118 -7.17 2.44 10.26
C PHE A 118 -7.29 2.66 11.76
N TYR A 119 -6.64 3.69 12.31
CA TYR A 119 -6.67 3.95 13.75
C TYR A 119 -8.07 4.25 14.27
N ARG A 120 -8.90 4.93 13.47
CA ARG A 120 -10.30 5.20 13.84
C ARG A 120 -11.13 3.93 13.93
N GLU A 121 -10.97 3.00 12.99
CA GLU A 121 -11.70 1.73 13.03
C GLU A 121 -11.13 0.77 14.09
N MET A 122 -9.81 0.70 14.25
CA MET A 122 -9.19 -0.12 15.29
C MET A 122 -9.52 0.38 16.68
N SER A 123 -9.61 1.69 16.90
CA SER A 123 -10.03 2.25 18.19
C SER A 123 -11.45 1.83 18.61
N LYS A 124 -12.31 1.46 17.66
CA LYS A 124 -13.63 0.87 17.96
C LYS A 124 -13.48 -0.61 18.32
N LYS A 125 -12.78 -1.39 17.48
CA LYS A 125 -12.57 -2.83 17.68
C LYS A 125 -11.72 -3.17 18.92
N GLU A 126 -10.76 -2.32 19.28
CA GLU A 126 -9.91 -2.54 20.45
C GLU A 126 -10.67 -2.43 21.78
N LYS A 127 -11.79 -1.71 21.82
CA LYS A 127 -12.69 -1.71 22.97
C LYS A 127 -13.32 -3.09 23.21
N GLU A 128 -13.31 -3.95 22.20
CA GLU A 128 -13.87 -5.32 22.22
C GLU A 128 -12.78 -6.40 22.51
N GLY A 129 -11.51 -6.00 22.62
CA GLY A 129 -10.38 -6.86 23.01
C GLY A 129 -9.39 -7.21 21.87
N ASN A 130 -8.10 -7.37 22.24
CA ASN A 130 -6.92 -7.71 21.40
C ASN A 130 -6.30 -6.58 20.53
N LYS A 131 -5.29 -5.89 21.07
CA LYS A 131 -4.51 -4.82 20.41
C LYS A 131 -3.39 -5.30 19.49
N ARG A 132 -3.25 -6.61 19.25
CA ARG A 132 -2.11 -7.16 18.50
C ARG A 132 -2.02 -6.62 17.08
N LEU A 133 -3.15 -6.51 16.38
CA LEU A 133 -3.17 -6.03 14.99
C LEU A 133 -2.72 -4.57 14.89
N THR A 134 -3.18 -3.71 15.80
CA THR A 134 -2.78 -2.30 15.86
C THR A 134 -1.30 -2.14 16.16
N ARG A 135 -0.73 -2.95 17.07
CA ARG A 135 0.72 -2.91 17.35
C ARG A 135 1.55 -3.33 16.14
N ILE A 136 1.16 -4.41 15.47
CA ILE A 136 1.83 -4.87 14.24
C ILE A 136 1.76 -3.79 13.17
N HIS A 137 0.58 -3.18 12.98
CA HIS A 137 0.38 -2.09 12.04
C HIS A 137 1.25 -0.88 12.40
N ALA A 138 1.20 -0.38 13.63
CA ALA A 138 1.99 0.77 14.07
C ALA A 138 3.51 0.54 13.88
N LEU A 139 4.01 -0.63 14.28
CA LEU A 139 5.43 -0.96 14.09
C LEU A 139 5.79 -1.01 12.61
N SER A 140 4.98 -1.66 11.77
CA SER A 140 5.25 -1.75 10.33
C SER A 140 5.10 -0.41 9.59
N SER A 141 4.13 0.41 9.95
CA SER A 141 3.91 1.75 9.36
C SER A 141 4.96 2.77 9.80
N ILE A 142 5.71 2.53 10.88
CA ILE A 142 6.88 3.34 11.26
C ILE A 142 8.15 2.78 10.60
N LEU A 143 8.39 1.48 10.73
CA LEU A 143 9.60 0.84 10.22
C LEU A 143 9.68 0.88 8.68
N GLY A 144 8.56 0.77 7.98
CA GLY A 144 8.53 0.78 6.52
C GLY A 144 9.09 2.09 5.94
N PRO A 145 8.50 3.26 6.27
CA PRO A 145 9.03 4.56 5.85
C PRO A 145 10.47 4.81 6.33
N ALA A 146 10.83 4.39 7.55
CA ALA A 146 12.19 4.52 8.03
C ALA A 146 13.19 3.75 7.14
N LEU A 147 12.90 2.49 6.82
CA LEU A 147 13.73 1.69 5.92
C LEU A 147 13.80 2.27 4.51
N PHE A 148 12.69 2.81 3.99
CA PHE A 148 12.67 3.50 2.69
C PHE A 148 13.60 4.72 2.68
N VAL A 149 13.59 5.52 3.74
CA VAL A 149 14.47 6.69 3.87
C VAL A 149 15.93 6.25 3.97
N VAL A 150 16.22 5.24 4.79
CA VAL A 150 17.59 4.71 4.95
C VAL A 150 18.11 4.14 3.62
N ASP A 151 17.30 3.39 2.88
CA ASP A 151 17.65 2.87 1.54
C ASP A 151 18.05 4.00 0.57
N GLY A 152 17.38 5.15 0.68
CA GLY A 152 17.70 6.33 -0.13
C GLY A 152 19.03 7.01 0.25
N PHE A 153 19.45 6.94 1.51
CA PHE A 153 20.70 7.52 1.99
C PHE A 153 21.90 6.57 1.91
N LEU A 154 21.66 5.28 2.05
CA LEU A 154 22.68 4.23 2.11
C LEU A 154 22.37 3.09 1.10
N PRO A 155 22.28 3.40 -0.21
CA PRO A 155 21.90 2.42 -1.23
C PRO A 155 22.90 1.27 -1.39
N GLU A 156 24.14 1.44 -0.91
CA GLU A 156 25.17 0.41 -0.90
C GLU A 156 24.97 -0.68 0.17
N VAL A 157 24.11 -0.45 1.17
CA VAL A 157 23.86 -1.44 2.21
C VAL A 157 22.87 -2.49 1.67
N PRO A 158 23.30 -3.76 1.55
CA PRO A 158 22.49 -4.76 0.90
C PRO A 158 21.23 -5.09 1.72
N PHE A 159 20.16 -5.46 1.01
CA PHE A 159 18.90 -5.96 1.57
C PHE A 159 18.02 -4.95 2.34
N ILE A 160 18.41 -3.67 2.48
CA ILE A 160 17.51 -2.66 3.10
C ILE A 160 16.23 -2.53 2.29
N HIS A 161 16.33 -2.43 0.97
CA HIS A 161 15.19 -2.43 0.06
C HIS A 161 14.26 -3.65 0.24
N ALA A 162 14.85 -4.84 0.35
CA ALA A 162 14.11 -6.08 0.56
C ALA A 162 13.39 -6.09 1.93
N ALA A 163 14.05 -5.58 2.98
CA ALA A 163 13.44 -5.42 4.29
C ALA A 163 12.28 -4.41 4.26
N TRP A 164 12.44 -3.29 3.54
CA TRP A 164 11.38 -2.33 3.31
C TRP A 164 10.15 -2.98 2.65
N HIS A 165 10.35 -3.77 1.58
CA HIS A 165 9.27 -4.51 0.93
C HIS A 165 8.49 -5.41 1.90
N LEU A 166 9.19 -6.20 2.73
CA LEU A 166 8.56 -7.10 3.69
C LEU A 166 7.76 -6.35 4.75
N VAL A 167 8.33 -5.28 5.30
CA VAL A 167 7.66 -4.46 6.31
C VAL A 167 6.44 -3.76 5.71
N ALA A 168 6.55 -3.24 4.49
CA ALA A 168 5.42 -2.65 3.77
C ALA A 168 4.31 -3.69 3.50
N ALA A 169 4.66 -4.91 3.09
CA ALA A 169 3.70 -5.99 2.91
C ALA A 169 2.96 -6.34 4.21
N ILE A 170 3.64 -6.32 5.36
CA ILE A 170 3.00 -6.51 6.67
C ILE A 170 1.97 -5.41 6.94
N SER A 171 2.32 -4.14 6.72
CA SER A 171 1.37 -3.03 6.90
C SER A 171 0.17 -3.18 5.96
N VAL A 172 0.39 -3.47 4.66
CA VAL A 172 -0.69 -3.73 3.69
C VAL A 172 -1.57 -4.93 4.09
N ALA A 173 -1.00 -5.99 4.66
CA ALA A 173 -1.78 -7.13 5.17
C ALA A 173 -2.70 -6.72 6.33
N THR A 174 -2.27 -5.82 7.22
CA THR A 174 -3.12 -5.31 8.30
C THR A 174 -4.28 -4.47 7.79
N TYR A 175 -4.07 -3.62 6.77
CA TYR A 175 -5.15 -2.92 6.07
C TYR A 175 -6.13 -3.89 5.42
N THR A 176 -5.62 -4.94 4.77
CA THR A 176 -6.46 -5.96 4.12
C THR A 176 -7.33 -6.70 5.12
N LYS A 177 -6.81 -6.98 6.33
CA LYS A 177 -7.59 -7.54 7.44
C LYS A 177 -8.71 -6.61 7.91
N LEU A 178 -8.53 -5.29 7.82
CA LEU A 178 -9.58 -4.34 8.19
C LEU A 178 -10.77 -4.37 7.22
N LEU A 179 -10.52 -4.71 5.95
CA LEU A 179 -11.53 -4.80 4.89
C LEU A 179 -12.37 -6.10 4.91
N HIS A 180 -11.98 -7.07 5.73
CA HIS A 180 -12.74 -8.31 5.96
C HIS A 180 -13.93 -8.05 6.88
#